data_AF-A2EPE4-F1
#
_entry.id   AF-A2EPE4-F1
#
_cell.length_a   1.000
_cell.length_b   1.000
_cell.length_c   1.000
_cell.angle_alpha   90.00
_cell.angle_beta   90.00
_cell.angle_gamma   90.00
#
_symmetry.space_group_name_H-M   'P 1'
#
loop_
_entity.id
_entity.type
_entity.pdbx_description
1 polymer ?
#
loop_
_entity_poly.entity_id
_entity_poly.type
_entity_poly.pdbx_seq_one_letter_code
_entity_poly.pdbx_strand_id
1 'polypeptide(L)'
;MPLKAVNIIIIKMFPHPVYVIQRVGKRNDLSEQALQEQAMTNNRIRRCGPRLNIVNKYFEDRFGPKLNFKDLKYIADQVVKRIPLHVDRISKRNKTAMQCWFTEQWNLIKPILDNMVITISEPQQVAQNQISQIKQNEEKEEIITQILPFEVLTKSNKTFSNFQTNLI
;
A
#
# COMPACT_ATOMS: atom_id res chain seq x y z
N MET A 1 -31.45 -2.12 23.23
CA MET A 1 -30.13 -2.74 22.97
C MET A 1 -29.81 -3.70 24.10
N PRO A 2 -29.60 -5.01 23.86
CA PRO A 2 -29.33 -5.96 24.93
C PRO A 2 -27.86 -5.91 25.36
N LEU A 3 -27.61 -5.67 26.66
CA LEU A 3 -26.30 -5.80 27.30
C LEU A 3 -25.93 -7.29 27.35
N LYS A 4 -24.82 -7.67 26.70
CA LYS A 4 -24.34 -9.06 26.72
C LYS A 4 -23.64 -9.36 28.03
N ALA A 5 -24.06 -10.43 28.69
CA ALA A 5 -23.52 -10.92 29.94
C ALA A 5 -22.04 -11.31 29.81
N VAL A 6 -21.22 -10.84 30.74
CA VAL A 6 -19.81 -11.22 30.88
C VAL A 6 -19.74 -12.36 31.88
N ASN A 7 -19.32 -13.55 31.42
CA ASN A 7 -19.09 -14.69 32.31
C ASN A 7 -17.73 -14.51 33.01
N ILE A 8 -17.75 -14.36 34.33
CA ILE A 8 -16.56 -14.27 35.17
C ILE A 8 -16.40 -15.60 35.91
N ILE A 9 -15.32 -16.33 35.59
CA ILE A 9 -14.96 -17.56 36.29
C ILE A 9 -14.00 -17.17 37.42
N ILE A 10 -14.45 -17.31 38.67
CA ILE A 10 -13.66 -17.00 39.87
C ILE A 10 -13.02 -18.28 40.39
N ILE A 11 -11.71 -18.41 40.25
CA ILE A 11 -10.93 -19.54 40.77
C ILE A 11 -10.45 -19.18 42.19
N LYS A 12 -11.09 -19.76 43.21
CA LYS A 12 -10.74 -19.54 44.63
C LYS A 12 -9.57 -20.44 45.06
N MET A 13 -8.32 -20.07 44.78
CA MET A 13 -7.18 -20.80 45.36
C MET A 13 -5.90 -19.97 45.60
N PHE A 14 -6.01 -18.65 45.61
CA PHE A 14 -4.90 -17.76 46.00
C PHE A 14 -5.42 -16.71 47.00
N PRO A 15 -4.62 -16.33 48.02
CA PRO A 15 -5.01 -15.34 49.02
C PRO A 15 -5.24 -13.94 48.44
N HIS A 16 -4.94 -13.75 47.15
CA HIS A 16 -5.18 -12.53 46.39
C HIS A 16 -5.92 -12.91 45.10
N PRO A 17 -7.01 -12.21 44.71
CA PRO A 17 -7.75 -12.53 43.49
C PRO A 17 -6.87 -12.30 42.25
N VAL A 18 -6.60 -13.36 41.49
CA VAL A 18 -5.91 -13.27 40.19
C VAL A 18 -6.95 -13.05 39.10
N TYR A 19 -6.93 -11.87 38.49
CA TYR A 19 -7.79 -11.55 37.35
C TYR A 19 -7.07 -11.89 36.04
N VAL A 20 -7.62 -12.85 35.28
CA VAL A 20 -7.16 -13.11 33.91
C VAL A 20 -7.84 -12.11 32.98
N ILE A 21 -7.12 -11.07 32.57
CA ILE A 21 -7.62 -10.11 31.57
C ILE A 21 -7.42 -10.72 30.18
N GLN A 22 -8.47 -11.33 29.64
CA GLN A 22 -8.46 -11.77 28.26
C GLN A 22 -8.57 -10.54 27.35
N ARG A 23 -7.48 -10.19 26.66
CA ARG A 23 -7.51 -9.17 25.61
C ARG A 23 -8.34 -9.69 24.45
N VAL A 24 -9.64 -9.42 24.45
CA VAL A 24 -10.43 -9.50 23.23
C VAL A 24 -9.80 -8.52 22.25
N GLY A 25 -9.18 -9.04 21.20
CA GLY A 25 -8.63 -8.21 20.14
C GLY A 25 -9.71 -7.26 19.64
N LYS A 26 -9.36 -6.01 19.34
CA LYS A 26 -10.28 -5.09 18.67
C LYS A 26 -10.85 -5.84 17.48
N ARG A 27 -12.18 -5.98 17.42
CA ARG A 27 -12.82 -6.43 16.18
C ARG A 27 -12.34 -5.46 15.11
N ASN A 28 -11.68 -5.99 14.08
CA ASN A 28 -11.24 -5.19 12.94
C ASN A 28 -12.49 -4.84 12.15
N ASP A 29 -13.30 -3.95 12.68
CA ASP A 29 -14.32 -3.27 11.90
C ASP A 29 -13.56 -2.62 10.74
N LEU A 30 -13.93 -2.98 9.51
CA LEU A 30 -13.32 -2.38 8.34
C LEU A 30 -13.49 -0.87 8.48
N SER A 31 -12.37 -0.14 8.40
CA SER A 31 -12.41 1.31 8.35
C SER A 31 -13.39 1.76 7.27
N GLU A 32 -14.14 2.83 7.52
CA GLU A 32 -15.06 3.44 6.55
C GLU A 32 -14.36 3.69 5.20
N GLN A 33 -13.08 4.08 5.23
CA GLN A 33 -12.27 4.26 4.03
C GLN A 33 -12.11 2.95 3.23
N ALA A 34 -11.92 1.81 3.91
CA ALA A 34 -11.79 0.51 3.24
C ALA A 34 -13.10 0.10 2.56
N LEU A 35 -14.24 0.36 3.20
CA LEU A 35 -15.56 0.12 2.61
C LEU A 35 -15.78 0.99 1.36
N GLN A 36 -15.39 2.26 1.42
CA GLN A 36 -15.48 3.16 0.28
C GLN A 36 -14.57 2.74 -0.88
N GLU A 37 -13.31 2.37 -0.61
CA GLU A 37 -12.36 1.85 -1.61
C GLU A 37 -12.87 0.56 -2.26
N GLN A 38 -13.49 -0.33 -1.48
CA GLN A 38 -14.13 -1.54 -1.99
C GLN A 38 -15.33 -1.21 -2.87
N ALA A 39 -16.21 -0.29 -2.46
CA ALA A 39 -17.35 0.15 -3.27
C ALA A 39 -16.91 0.76 -4.61
N MET A 40 -15.87 1.61 -4.60
CA MET A 40 -15.28 2.17 -5.82
C MET A 40 -14.72 1.09 -6.74
N THR A 41 -14.02 0.10 -6.20
CA THR A 41 -13.50 -1.04 -6.97
C THR A 41 -14.64 -1.84 -7.61
N ASN A 42 -15.69 -2.14 -6.86
CA ASN A 42 -16.86 -2.86 -7.37
C ASN A 42 -17.57 -2.10 -8.50
N ASN A 43 -17.67 -0.78 -8.39
CA ASN A 43 -18.23 0.06 -9.44
C ASN A 43 -17.40 0.00 -10.74
N ARG A 44 -16.06 -0.05 -10.63
CA ARG A 44 -15.17 -0.21 -11.79
C ARG A 44 -15.32 -1.59 -12.44
N ILE A 45 -15.40 -2.65 -11.64
CA ILE A 45 -15.64 -4.02 -12.16
C ILE A 45 -16.92 -4.06 -12.99
N ARG A 46 -18.02 -3.48 -12.48
CA ARG A 46 -19.30 -3.39 -13.19
C ARG A 46 -19.18 -2.61 -14.51
N ARG A 47 -18.44 -1.50 -14.52
CA ARG A 47 -18.21 -0.67 -15.72
C ARG A 47 -17.33 -1.39 -16.76
N CYS A 48 -16.32 -2.13 -16.32
CA CYS A 48 -15.43 -2.88 -17.19
C CYS A 48 -16.14 -4.08 -17.82
N GLY A 49 -16.99 -4.77 -17.05
CA GLY A 49 -17.81 -5.88 -17.53
C GLY A 49 -16.97 -7.00 -18.17
N PRO A 50 -17.44 -7.59 -19.29
CA PRO A 50 -16.75 -8.70 -19.97
C PRO A 50 -15.35 -8.35 -20.50
N ARG A 51 -15.06 -7.06 -20.74
CA ARG A 51 -13.76 -6.61 -21.25
C ARG A 51 -12.63 -6.93 -20.27
N LEU A 52 -12.93 -6.98 -18.98
CA LEU A 52 -11.97 -7.35 -17.94
C LEU A 52 -11.40 -8.75 -18.17
N ASN A 53 -12.25 -9.71 -18.57
CA ASN A 53 -11.82 -11.08 -18.84
C ASN A 53 -10.95 -11.17 -20.09
N ILE A 54 -11.27 -10.39 -21.12
CA ILE A 54 -10.48 -10.34 -22.38
C ILE A 54 -9.07 -9.82 -22.08
N VAL A 55 -8.99 -8.73 -21.31
CA VAL A 55 -7.71 -8.12 -20.91
C VAL A 55 -6.92 -9.07 -20.02
N ASN A 56 -7.55 -9.68 -19.01
CA ASN A 56 -6.89 -10.65 -18.14
C ASN A 56 -6.36 -11.85 -18.92
N LYS A 57 -7.14 -12.39 -19.87
CA LYS A 57 -6.70 -13.48 -20.74
C LYS A 57 -5.48 -13.07 -21.57
N TYR A 58 -5.48 -11.86 -22.13
CA TYR A 58 -4.29 -11.34 -22.82
C TYR A 58 -3.07 -11.28 -21.91
N PHE A 59 -3.23 -10.84 -20.66
CA PHE A 59 -2.12 -10.83 -19.69
C PHE A 59 -1.63 -12.26 -19.40
N GLU A 60 -2.54 -13.22 -19.23
CA GLU A 60 -2.20 -14.62 -19.00
C GLU A 60 -1.45 -15.24 -20.19
N ASP A 61 -1.93 -15.01 -21.41
CA ASP A 61 -1.33 -15.52 -22.65
C ASP A 61 0.07 -14.94 -22.87
N ARG A 62 0.27 -13.67 -22.54
CA ARG A 62 1.53 -12.96 -22.81
C ARG A 62 2.58 -13.10 -21.71
N PHE A 63 2.16 -13.05 -20.46
CA PHE A 63 3.05 -12.94 -19.31
C PHE A 63 3.00 -14.18 -18.40
N GLY A 64 2.07 -15.09 -18.65
CA GLY A 64 1.88 -16.34 -17.93
C GLY A 64 0.63 -16.37 -17.05
N PRO A 65 0.11 -17.56 -16.70
CA PRO A 65 -1.19 -17.77 -16.08
C PRO A 65 -1.31 -17.27 -14.63
N LYS A 66 -0.20 -16.90 -13.98
CA LYS A 66 -0.16 -16.53 -12.55
C LYS A 66 0.47 -15.16 -12.34
N LEU A 67 -0.09 -14.14 -13.00
CA LEU A 67 0.38 -12.77 -12.83
C LEU A 67 0.12 -12.27 -11.40
N ASN A 68 1.19 -11.95 -10.67
CA ASN A 68 1.09 -11.41 -9.32
C ASN A 68 0.76 -9.91 -9.36
N PHE A 69 0.31 -9.37 -8.23
CA PHE A 69 0.03 -7.93 -8.13
C PHE A 69 1.29 -7.08 -8.32
N LYS A 70 2.46 -7.59 -7.90
CA LYS A 70 3.76 -6.93 -8.12
C LYS A 70 4.08 -6.79 -9.62
N ASP A 71 3.82 -7.84 -10.39
CA ASP A 71 4.08 -7.86 -11.83
C ASP A 71 3.15 -6.89 -12.57
N LEU A 72 1.85 -6.87 -12.20
CA LEU A 72 0.90 -5.89 -12.72
C LEU A 72 1.34 -4.44 -12.46
N LYS A 73 1.84 -4.14 -11.26
CA LYS A 73 2.41 -2.82 -10.93
C LYS A 73 3.62 -2.50 -11.79
N TYR A 74 4.54 -3.45 -11.89
CA TYR A 74 5.74 -3.27 -12.70
C TYR A 74 5.38 -2.95 -14.15
N ILE A 75 4.45 -3.70 -14.75
CA ILE A 75 3.96 -3.44 -16.11
C ILE A 75 3.30 -2.06 -16.19
N ALA A 76 2.47 -1.68 -15.21
CA ALA A 76 1.83 -0.36 -15.19
C ALA A 76 2.88 0.76 -15.13
N ASP A 77 3.90 0.64 -14.30
CA ASP A 77 4.98 1.61 -14.19
C ASP A 77 5.78 1.71 -15.49
N GLN A 78 6.00 0.60 -16.21
CA GLN A 78 6.64 0.63 -17.52
C GLN A 78 5.78 1.34 -18.58
N VAL A 79 4.47 1.14 -18.55
CA VAL A 79 3.52 1.80 -19.46
C VAL A 79 3.45 3.31 -19.18
N VAL A 80 3.42 3.72 -17.91
CA VAL A 80 3.40 5.14 -17.48
C VAL A 80 4.67 5.88 -17.89
N LYS A 81 5.80 5.19 -18.05
CA LYS A 81 7.02 5.82 -18.61
C LYS A 81 6.89 6.18 -20.09
N ARG A 82 5.95 5.56 -20.82
CA ARG A 82 5.77 5.74 -22.27
C ARG A 82 4.60 6.66 -22.61
N ILE A 83 3.55 6.70 -21.78
CA ILE A 83 2.40 7.60 -21.93
C ILE A 83 2.21 8.37 -20.63
N PRO A 84 1.88 9.67 -20.67
CA PRO A 84 1.51 10.45 -19.48
C PRO A 84 0.14 10.03 -18.89
N LEU A 85 -0.01 8.77 -18.51
CA LEU A 85 -1.16 8.26 -17.78
C LEU A 85 -0.84 8.19 -16.28
N HIS A 86 -1.84 8.48 -15.45
CA HIS A 86 -1.71 8.35 -14.00
C HIS A 86 -2.38 7.06 -13.52
N VAL A 87 -1.67 6.28 -12.70
CA VAL A 87 -2.24 5.14 -11.97
C VAL A 87 -2.78 5.65 -10.64
N ASP A 88 -4.09 5.52 -10.45
CA ASP A 88 -4.78 5.99 -9.25
C ASP A 88 -4.37 5.22 -7.98
N ARG A 89 -4.57 5.85 -6.83
CA ARG A 89 -4.20 5.32 -5.51
C ARG A 89 -4.83 3.95 -5.22
N ILE A 90 -6.07 3.73 -5.68
CA ILE A 90 -6.82 2.49 -5.42
C ILE A 90 -6.22 1.34 -6.24
N SER A 91 -5.96 1.57 -7.53
CA SER A 91 -5.26 0.61 -8.40
C SER A 91 -3.87 0.24 -7.87
N LYS A 92 -3.13 1.19 -7.29
CA LYS A 92 -1.83 0.92 -6.65
C LYS A 92 -1.92 0.03 -5.41
N ARG A 93 -3.10 -0.18 -4.82
CA ARG A 93 -3.27 -0.98 -3.58
C ARG A 93 -4.01 -2.28 -3.79
N ASN A 94 -4.91 -2.34 -4.78
CA ASN A 94 -5.78 -3.48 -5.01
C ASN A 94 -5.55 -4.08 -6.41
N LYS A 95 -5.29 -5.40 -6.46
CA LYS A 95 -5.04 -6.14 -7.71
C LYS A 95 -6.19 -6.00 -8.70
N THR A 96 -7.43 -6.17 -8.23
CA THR A 96 -8.62 -6.09 -9.07
C THR A 96 -8.84 -4.68 -9.61
N ALA A 97 -8.59 -3.66 -8.79
CA ALA A 97 -8.64 -2.26 -9.25
C ALA A 97 -7.58 -1.98 -10.32
N MET A 98 -6.38 -2.55 -10.20
CA MET A 98 -5.33 -2.45 -11.23
C MET A 98 -5.75 -3.10 -12.56
N GLN A 99 -6.36 -4.29 -12.52
CA GLN A 99 -6.90 -4.94 -13.71
C GLN A 99 -7.99 -4.08 -14.39
N CYS A 100 -8.85 -3.45 -13.58
CA CYS A 100 -9.85 -2.51 -14.09
C CYS A 100 -9.19 -1.29 -14.74
N TRP A 101 -8.14 -0.72 -14.15
CA TRP A 101 -7.39 0.40 -14.73
C TRP A 101 -6.80 0.07 -16.10
N PHE A 102 -6.19 -1.12 -16.25
CA PHE A 102 -5.71 -1.60 -17.56
C PHE A 102 -6.86 -1.72 -18.58
N THR A 103 -8.02 -2.18 -18.14
CA THR A 103 -9.21 -2.36 -18.99
C THR A 103 -9.79 -1.02 -19.44
N GLU A 104 -9.86 -0.04 -18.55
CA GLU A 104 -10.35 1.31 -18.83
C GLU A 104 -9.50 2.03 -19.88
N GLN A 105 -8.18 1.87 -19.80
CA GLN A 105 -7.21 2.52 -20.70
C GLN A 105 -6.73 1.58 -21.82
N TRP A 106 -7.43 0.46 -22.07
CA TRP A 106 -6.95 -0.62 -22.91
C TRP A 106 -6.54 -0.19 -24.33
N ASN A 107 -7.31 0.73 -24.93
CA ASN A 107 -7.06 1.20 -26.29
C ASN A 107 -5.71 1.91 -26.42
N LEU A 108 -5.25 2.57 -25.36
CA LEU A 108 -3.96 3.26 -25.32
C LEU A 108 -2.82 2.32 -24.90
N ILE A 109 -3.11 1.40 -23.97
CA ILE A 109 -2.09 0.52 -23.39
C ILE A 109 -1.71 -0.63 -24.33
N LYS A 110 -2.69 -1.26 -25.00
CA LYS A 110 -2.46 -2.43 -25.86
C LYS A 110 -1.35 -2.22 -26.91
N PRO A 111 -1.36 -1.15 -27.75
CA PRO A 111 -0.31 -0.98 -28.76
C PRO A 111 1.08 -0.78 -28.16
N ILE A 112 1.17 -0.21 -26.96
CA ILE A 112 2.45 -0.07 -26.26
C ILE A 112 2.93 -1.39 -25.73
N LEU A 113 2.04 -2.18 -25.12
CA LEU A 113 2.40 -3.52 -24.69
C LEU A 113 2.87 -4.32 -25.91
N ASP A 114 2.13 -4.36 -27.02
CA ASP A 114 2.51 -5.09 -28.25
C ASP A 114 3.93 -4.76 -28.73
N ASN A 115 4.35 -3.50 -28.66
CA ASN A 115 5.69 -3.07 -29.04
C ASN A 115 6.76 -3.21 -27.94
N MET A 116 6.38 -3.53 -26.70
CA MET A 116 7.28 -3.57 -25.56
C MET A 116 7.69 -5.00 -25.21
N VAL A 117 9.00 -5.22 -25.08
CA VAL A 117 9.55 -6.44 -24.48
C VAL A 117 9.66 -6.19 -22.97
N ILE A 118 8.81 -6.87 -22.19
CA ILE A 118 8.85 -6.83 -20.73
C ILE A 118 9.22 -8.22 -20.24
N THR A 119 10.40 -8.33 -19.64
CA THR A 119 10.81 -9.55 -18.95
C THR A 119 10.34 -9.44 -17.51
N ILE A 120 9.33 -10.24 -17.14
CA ILE A 120 8.96 -10.42 -15.74
C ILE A 120 9.98 -11.40 -15.18
N SER A 121 11.11 -10.89 -14.73
CA SER A 121 12.06 -11.69 -13.98
C SER A 121 11.34 -12.22 -12.74
N GLU A 122 11.34 -13.54 -12.60
CA GLU A 122 10.83 -14.24 -11.43
C GLU A 122 11.35 -13.53 -10.17
N PRO A 123 10.49 -13.28 -9.15
CA PRO A 123 10.87 -12.46 -8.02
C PRO A 123 12.10 -13.05 -7.34
N GLN A 124 13.25 -12.43 -7.59
CA GLN A 124 14.48 -12.73 -6.89
C GLN A 124 14.19 -12.56 -5.40
N GLN A 125 14.20 -13.66 -4.65
CA GLN A 125 14.14 -13.67 -3.19
C GLN A 125 15.41 -13.10 -2.55
N VAL A 126 16.07 -12.14 -3.20
CA VAL A 126 17.36 -11.60 -2.80
C VAL A 126 17.13 -10.31 -2.01
N ALA A 127 16.48 -10.42 -0.85
CA ALA A 127 16.45 -9.33 0.14
C ALA A 127 16.05 -9.79 1.54
N GLN A 128 16.70 -10.82 2.09
CA GLN A 128 16.73 -11.01 3.56
C GLN A 128 18.12 -11.31 4.14
N ASN A 129 19.18 -11.48 3.33
CA ASN A 129 20.50 -11.88 3.85
C ASN A 129 21.51 -10.74 4.09
N GLN A 130 21.14 -9.46 3.93
CA GLN A 130 22.10 -8.34 4.15
C GLN A 130 22.00 -7.65 5.52
N ILE A 131 21.06 -8.02 6.40
CA ILE A 131 20.98 -7.43 7.75
C ILE A 131 21.96 -8.09 8.74
N SER A 132 22.49 -9.28 8.42
CA SER A 132 23.40 -10.01 9.33
C SER A 132 24.88 -9.62 9.21
N GLN A 133 25.27 -8.71 8.32
CA GLN A 133 26.68 -8.29 8.16
C GLN A 133 27.00 -6.86 8.62
N ILE A 134 26.02 -6.10 9.13
CA ILE A 134 26.27 -4.73 9.63
C ILE A 134 26.68 -4.72 11.13
N LYS A 135 26.55 -5.84 11.85
CA LYS A 135 26.84 -5.91 13.30
C LYS A 135 28.27 -6.34 13.71
N GLN A 136 29.27 -6.24 12.83
CA GLN A 136 30.66 -6.59 13.20
C GLN A 136 31.72 -5.50 12.98
N ASN A 137 31.34 -4.27 12.62
CA ASN A 137 32.30 -3.17 12.41
C ASN A 137 32.15 -1.99 13.39
N GLU A 138 31.54 -2.18 14.57
CA GLU A 138 31.40 -1.11 15.59
C GLU A 138 32.45 -1.14 16.72
N GLU A 139 33.46 -2.01 16.67
CA GLU A 139 34.58 -1.98 17.64
C GLU A 139 35.89 -1.67 16.93
N LYS A 140 36.09 -0.38 16.62
CA LYS A 140 37.38 0.34 16.59
C LYS A 140 37.19 1.66 15.85
N GLU A 141 36.70 2.66 16.56
CA GLU A 141 37.07 4.06 16.34
C GLU A 141 36.59 4.86 17.55
N GLU A 142 37.28 4.68 18.66
CA GLU A 142 37.43 5.78 19.61
C GLU A 142 38.51 6.72 19.07
N ILE A 143 38.24 8.02 19.15
CA ILE A 143 39.14 9.18 19.35
C ILE A 143 38.79 10.34 18.38
N ILE A 144 38.50 11.49 19.03
CA ILE A 144 38.33 12.87 18.54
C ILE A 144 36.91 13.32 18.14
N THR A 145 36.02 13.43 19.14
CA THR A 145 34.96 14.46 19.12
C THR A 145 35.56 15.84 19.35
N GLN A 146 35.79 16.61 18.27
CA GLN A 146 35.79 18.07 18.34
C GLN A 146 34.38 18.58 18.11
N ILE A 147 33.88 19.27 19.12
CA ILE A 147 32.58 19.93 19.16
C ILE A 147 32.58 21.08 18.15
N LEU A 148 31.78 20.97 17.09
CA LEU A 148 31.41 22.10 16.24
C LEU A 148 29.95 22.49 16.57
N PRO A 149 29.68 23.76 16.92
CA PRO A 149 28.33 24.21 17.24
C PRO A 149 27.42 24.13 16.02
N PHE A 150 26.33 23.39 16.16
CA PHE A 150 25.25 23.29 15.19
C PHE A 150 24.45 24.60 15.20
N GLU A 151 24.65 25.45 14.19
CA GLU A 151 23.79 26.60 13.97
C GLU A 151 22.41 26.14 13.49
N VAL A 152 21.42 26.26 14.40
CA VAL A 152 20.02 26.05 14.10
C VAL A 152 19.52 27.21 13.23
N LEU A 153 19.44 27.00 11.92
CA LEU A 153 18.79 27.94 11.01
C LEU A 153 17.25 27.84 11.18
N THR A 154 16.70 28.59 12.13
CA THR A 154 15.25 28.81 12.23
C THR A 154 14.79 29.72 11.10
N LYS A 155 14.27 29.14 10.01
CA LYS A 155 13.58 29.91 8.97
C LYS A 155 12.26 30.42 9.53
N SER A 156 12.22 31.73 9.74
CA SER A 156 11.09 32.52 10.22
C SER A 156 9.92 32.56 9.22
N ASN A 157 8.74 32.35 9.78
CA ASN A 157 7.43 32.91 9.47
C ASN A 157 7.22 33.54 8.09
N LYS A 158 6.52 32.82 7.20
CA LYS A 158 5.71 33.43 6.15
C LYS A 158 4.31 33.68 6.69
N THR A 159 4.04 34.95 6.96
CA THR A 159 2.76 35.56 7.25
C THR A 159 1.74 35.18 6.17
N PHE A 160 0.66 34.50 6.55
CA PHE A 160 -0.50 34.36 5.68
C PHE A 160 -1.26 35.68 5.64
N SER A 161 -1.27 36.29 4.47
CA SER A 161 -2.06 37.46 4.11
C SER A 161 -3.56 37.14 4.21
N ASN A 162 -4.29 38.04 4.87
CA ASN A 162 -5.74 38.08 4.95
C ASN A 162 -6.40 38.00 3.57
N PHE A 163 -7.36 37.09 3.41
CA PHE A 163 -8.34 37.18 2.33
C PHE A 163 -9.54 37.97 2.86
N GLN A 164 -9.74 39.16 2.31
CA GLN A 164 -10.98 39.92 2.44
C GLN A 164 -12.07 39.21 1.61
N THR A 165 -13.14 38.79 2.27
CA THR A 165 -14.38 38.39 1.61
C THR A 165 -15.26 39.63 1.42
N ASN A 166 -15.36 40.12 0.19
CA ASN A 166 -16.44 41.03 -0.19
C ASN A 166 -17.69 40.20 -0.47
N LEU A 167 -18.70 40.34 0.41
CA LEU A 167 -20.08 39.98 0.15
C LEU A 167 -20.73 41.16 -0.58
N ILE A 168 -21.31 40.88 -1.75
CA ILE A 168 -22.31 41.72 -2.42
C ILE A 168 -23.65 40.99 -2.28
#